data_AF-A0A2D7YS06-F1
#
_entry.id   AF-A0A2D7YS06-F1
#
_cell.length_a   1.000
_cell.length_b   1.000
_cell.length_c   1.000
_cell.angle_alpha   90.00
_cell.angle_beta   90.00
_cell.angle_gamma   90.00
#
_symmetry.space_group_name_H-M   'P 1'
#
loop_
_entity.id
_entity.type
_entity.pdbx_description
1 polymer ?
#
loop_
_entity_poly.entity_id
_entity_poly.type
_entity_poly.pdbx_seq_one_letter_code
_entity_poly.pdbx_strand_id
1 'polypeptide(L)'
;MDLPNGLDQWQWQQIPIQVLGQQTAYQLTQPEQPDWQQLNRWYPDCTDARLNNYWVCVIGDTTWSFFEFEQQRWVLMPVVIPKISRESALPLGLDILSQSQSNGYRITVYFSNKPYNLLQRQLRFRLAQLIARVETLEQEDDLWILEGEHGRLVFSRHENWTFVTLMQ
;
A
#
# COMPACT_ATOMS: atom_id res chain seq x y z
N MET A 1 8.07 20.18 -1.32
CA MET A 1 6.70 20.04 -1.84
C MET A 1 5.78 20.48 -0.71
N ASP A 2 4.89 21.41 -0.99
CA ASP A 2 4.02 21.97 0.06
C ASP A 2 2.89 21.01 0.43
N LEU A 3 2.35 21.16 1.64
CA LEU A 3 1.20 20.38 2.10
C LEU A 3 -0.05 20.75 1.29
N PRO A 4 -0.97 19.81 1.04
CA PRO A 4 -2.25 20.12 0.40
C PRO A 4 -3.09 21.13 1.20
N ASN A 5 -3.84 21.98 0.49
CA ASN A 5 -4.71 22.98 1.10
C ASN A 5 -5.70 22.36 2.11
N GLY A 6 -5.84 22.93 3.29
CA GLY A 6 -6.64 22.37 4.39
C GLY A 6 -5.79 21.56 5.36
N LEU A 7 -4.88 20.70 4.87
CA LEU A 7 -3.95 19.97 5.74
C LEU A 7 -2.89 20.89 6.35
N ASP A 8 -2.62 22.04 5.73
CA ASP A 8 -1.80 23.12 6.29
C ASP A 8 -2.39 23.75 7.57
N GLN A 9 -3.65 23.46 7.91
CA GLN A 9 -4.27 23.87 9.18
C GLN A 9 -3.85 22.99 10.37
N TRP A 10 -3.23 21.85 10.12
CA TRP A 10 -2.65 20.98 11.15
C TRP A 10 -1.14 21.20 11.28
N GLN A 11 -0.57 20.77 12.40
CA GLN A 11 0.87 20.82 12.63
C GLN A 11 1.52 19.51 12.22
N TRP A 12 2.65 19.65 11.53
CA TRP A 12 3.39 18.54 10.96
C TRP A 12 4.87 18.65 11.27
N GLN A 13 5.49 17.51 11.51
CA GLN A 13 6.94 17.35 11.57
C GLN A 13 7.41 16.64 10.31
N GLN A 14 8.35 17.27 9.58
CA GLN A 14 8.99 16.61 8.45
C GLN A 14 9.85 15.43 8.95
N ILE A 15 9.62 14.27 8.36
CA ILE A 15 10.41 13.07 8.60
C ILE A 15 11.07 12.63 7.29
N PRO A 16 12.39 12.37 7.29
CA PRO A 16 13.06 11.83 6.12
C PRO A 16 12.66 10.37 5.96
N ILE A 17 12.12 10.01 4.79
CA ILE A 17 11.89 8.61 4.44
C ILE A 17 12.90 8.21 3.39
N GLN A 18 13.74 7.22 3.71
CA GLN A 18 14.66 6.59 2.77
C GLN A 18 13.97 5.46 2.01
N VAL A 19 12.96 5.80 1.20
CA VAL A 19 12.34 4.86 0.27
C VAL A 19 12.33 5.50 -1.12
N LEU A 20 13.18 4.97 -2.01
CA LEU A 20 13.20 5.29 -3.44
C LEU A 20 13.45 6.77 -3.81
N GLY A 21 14.23 7.49 -3.00
CA GLY A 21 14.61 8.89 -3.21
C GLY A 21 14.49 9.70 -1.93
N GLN A 22 15.11 10.88 -1.87
CA GLN A 22 14.87 11.83 -0.76
C GLN A 22 13.45 12.36 -0.88
N GLN A 23 12.49 11.66 -0.28
CA GLN A 23 11.12 12.12 -0.18
C GLN A 23 10.83 12.60 1.24
N THR A 24 10.10 13.71 1.31
CA THR A 24 9.66 14.29 2.57
C THR A 24 8.29 13.72 2.88
N ALA A 25 8.18 13.01 4.00
CA ALA A 25 6.90 12.72 4.61
C ALA A 25 6.68 13.63 5.82
N TYR A 26 5.43 13.67 6.25
CA TYR A 26 4.94 14.58 7.28
C TYR A 26 4.27 13.76 8.36
N GLN A 27 4.87 13.72 9.54
CA GLN A 27 4.24 13.17 10.72
C GLN A 27 3.31 14.23 11.33
N LEU A 28 2.05 13.87 11.59
CA LEU A 28 1.11 14.73 12.29
C LEU A 28 1.56 14.90 13.74
N THR A 29 1.67 16.15 14.20
CA THR A 29 1.99 16.47 15.59
C THR A 29 0.80 17.06 16.34
N GLN A 30 -0.04 17.85 15.65
CA GLN A 30 -1.32 18.34 16.19
C GLN A 30 -2.37 18.47 15.08
N PRO A 31 -3.59 17.94 15.28
CA PRO A 31 -4.06 17.15 16.43
C PRO A 31 -3.32 15.80 16.59
N GLU A 32 -3.43 15.15 17.75
CA GLU A 32 -2.79 13.85 18.01
C GLU A 32 -3.38 12.72 17.13
N GLN A 33 -4.64 12.87 16.71
CA GLN A 33 -5.32 12.01 15.76
C GLN A 33 -5.96 12.84 14.64
N PRO A 34 -6.06 12.30 13.42
CA PRO A 34 -6.75 12.96 12.32
C PRO A 34 -8.16 13.36 12.67
N ASP A 35 -8.53 14.60 12.37
CA ASP A 35 -9.95 14.96 12.33
C ASP A 35 -10.55 14.49 11.00
N TRP A 36 -11.07 13.27 11.01
CA TRP A 36 -11.70 12.64 9.84
C TRP A 36 -12.92 13.39 9.34
N GLN A 37 -13.67 14.05 10.22
CA GLN A 37 -14.83 14.82 9.79
C GLN A 37 -14.38 16.07 9.03
N GLN A 38 -13.34 16.72 9.53
CA GLN A 38 -12.73 17.87 8.87
C GLN A 38 -12.09 17.47 7.53
N LEU A 39 -11.38 16.34 7.50
CA LEU A 39 -10.80 15.76 6.29
C LEU A 39 -11.87 15.49 5.21
N ASN A 40 -13.00 14.88 5.58
CA ASN A 40 -14.12 14.62 4.67
C ASN A 40 -14.81 15.90 4.18
N ARG A 41 -14.80 16.98 4.96
CA ARG A 41 -15.31 18.29 4.51
C ARG A 41 -14.39 18.93 3.49
N TRP A 42 -13.08 18.79 3.66
CA TRP A 42 -12.09 19.34 2.73
C TRP A 42 -11.98 18.51 1.44
N TYR A 43 -12.12 17.19 1.55
CA TYR A 43 -11.93 16.24 0.46
C TYR A 43 -13.11 15.27 0.34
N PRO A 44 -14.30 15.76 -0.06
CA PRO A 44 -15.53 14.96 -0.08
C PRO A 44 -15.51 13.83 -1.12
N ASP A 45 -14.68 13.94 -2.16
CA ASP A 45 -14.59 12.97 -3.26
C ASP A 45 -13.55 11.86 -3.01
N CYS A 46 -12.86 11.88 -1.87
CA CYS A 46 -11.80 10.93 -1.53
C CYS A 46 -12.34 9.72 -0.75
N THR A 47 -11.56 8.64 -0.67
CA THR A 47 -12.02 7.38 -0.05
C THR A 47 -12.66 7.65 1.31
N ASP A 48 -13.87 7.11 1.53
CA ASP A 48 -14.56 7.21 2.81
C ASP A 48 -13.58 6.80 3.92
N ALA A 49 -13.26 7.74 4.82
CA ALA A 49 -12.32 7.59 5.93
C ALA A 49 -12.68 6.49 6.96
N ARG A 50 -13.70 5.67 6.65
CA ARG A 50 -14.20 4.55 7.44
C ARG A 50 -13.38 3.26 7.31
N LEU A 51 -12.37 3.21 6.44
CA LEU A 51 -11.39 2.12 6.43
C LEU A 51 -10.33 2.38 7.50
N ASN A 52 -10.76 2.30 8.77
CA ASN A 52 -10.02 2.50 10.02
C ASN A 52 -8.48 2.50 9.88
N ASN A 53 -7.91 3.70 9.75
CA ASN A 53 -6.48 4.03 9.81
C ASN A 53 -5.74 4.23 8.48
N TYR A 54 -6.48 4.37 7.37
CA TYR A 54 -5.90 4.69 6.08
C TYR A 54 -6.83 5.59 5.25
N TRP A 55 -6.25 6.61 4.60
CA TRP A 55 -6.94 7.53 3.69
C TRP A 55 -6.09 7.77 2.45
N VAL A 56 -6.71 7.74 1.27
CA VAL A 56 -6.06 8.07 0.00
C VAL A 56 -6.91 9.06 -0.79
N CYS A 57 -6.24 10.03 -1.39
CA CYS A 57 -6.90 11.10 -2.09
C CYS A 57 -6.04 11.63 -3.23
N VAL A 58 -6.65 11.90 -4.38
CA VAL A 58 -5.99 12.58 -5.49
C VAL A 58 -6.25 14.08 -5.33
N ILE A 59 -5.19 14.86 -5.12
CA ILE A 59 -5.28 16.31 -4.92
C ILE A 59 -4.36 17.00 -5.92
N GLY A 60 -4.95 17.69 -6.90
CA GLY A 60 -4.21 18.14 -8.08
C GLY A 60 -3.63 16.95 -8.84
N ASP A 61 -2.34 17.00 -9.15
CA ASP A 61 -1.61 15.92 -9.85
C ASP A 61 -0.94 14.90 -8.91
N THR A 62 -1.14 15.04 -7.60
CA THR A 62 -0.49 14.19 -6.59
C THR A 62 -1.52 13.32 -5.88
N THR A 63 -1.30 12.01 -5.90
CA THR A 63 -2.01 11.09 -5.01
C THR A 63 -1.36 11.15 -3.64
N TRP A 64 -2.14 11.36 -2.59
CA TRP A 64 -1.69 11.43 -1.20
C TRP A 64 -2.21 10.23 -0.43
N SER A 65 -1.38 9.72 0.48
CA SER A 65 -1.78 8.72 1.47
C SER A 65 -1.57 9.27 2.86
N PHE A 66 -2.52 8.98 3.74
CA PHE A 66 -2.48 9.34 5.14
C PHE A 66 -2.85 8.13 5.99
N PHE A 67 -1.93 7.71 6.86
CA PHE A 67 -2.04 6.43 7.54
C PHE A 67 -1.41 6.43 8.91
N GLU A 68 -1.84 5.49 9.75
CA GLU A 68 -1.21 5.25 11.06
C GLU A 68 0.04 4.38 10.90
N PHE A 69 1.17 4.87 11.42
CA PHE A 69 2.46 4.21 11.47
C PHE A 69 2.86 4.04 12.94
N GLU A 70 3.01 2.82 13.45
CA GLU A 70 3.43 2.56 14.84
C GLU A 70 2.58 3.27 15.92
N GLN A 71 1.42 2.70 16.23
CA GLN A 71 0.52 3.05 17.36
C GLN A 71 0.40 4.57 17.61
N GLN A 72 -0.56 5.20 16.92
CA GLN A 72 -0.99 6.61 17.02
C GLN A 72 -0.11 7.66 16.36
N ARG A 73 0.97 7.31 15.66
CA ARG A 73 1.69 8.28 14.83
C ARG A 73 1.12 8.29 13.41
N TRP A 74 0.56 9.42 12.99
CA TRP A 74 -0.05 9.54 11.67
C TRP A 74 0.92 10.17 10.68
N VAL A 75 1.04 9.58 9.50
CA VAL A 75 2.00 10.00 8.48
C VAL A 75 1.27 10.30 7.18
N LEU A 76 1.42 11.54 6.71
CA LEU A 76 1.01 11.99 5.40
C LEU A 76 2.22 11.95 4.47
N MET A 77 2.06 11.32 3.33
CA MET A 77 3.05 11.37 2.27
C MET A 77 2.39 11.29 0.90
N PRO A 78 3.00 11.88 -0.14
CA PRO A 78 2.57 11.58 -1.49
C PRO A 78 2.68 10.07 -1.69
N VAL A 79 1.62 9.45 -2.21
CA VAL A 79 1.74 8.14 -2.84
C VAL A 79 2.67 8.36 -4.01
N VAL A 80 3.91 7.96 -3.79
CA VAL A 80 4.77 7.58 -4.88
C VAL A 80 4.13 6.31 -5.40
N ILE A 81 3.18 6.47 -6.31
CA ILE A 81 3.04 5.49 -7.37
C ILE A 81 4.29 5.82 -8.16
N PRO A 82 5.41 5.09 -8.02
CA PRO A 82 6.44 5.20 -9.03
C PRO A 82 5.68 5.14 -10.35
N LYS A 83 5.88 6.10 -11.26
CA LYS A 83 5.39 5.98 -12.64
C LYS A 83 6.06 4.72 -13.18
N ILE A 84 5.47 3.58 -12.87
CA ILE A 84 5.93 2.29 -13.26
C ILE A 84 5.26 2.10 -14.61
N SER A 85 5.90 2.69 -15.60
CA SER A 85 6.08 2.06 -16.90
C SER A 85 6.93 0.78 -16.73
N ARG A 86 6.61 -0.11 -15.80
CA ARG A 86 7.21 -1.46 -15.71
C ARG A 86 6.11 -2.45 -15.42
N GLU A 87 5.82 -3.22 -16.44
CA GLU A 87 4.89 -4.33 -16.35
C GLU A 87 5.27 -5.21 -15.14
N SER A 88 4.26 -5.53 -14.33
CA SER A 88 4.38 -6.61 -13.36
C SER A 88 4.85 -7.87 -14.09
N ALA A 89 5.84 -8.57 -13.55
CA ALA A 89 6.32 -9.82 -14.14
C ALA A 89 5.22 -10.90 -14.23
N LEU A 90 4.14 -10.73 -13.47
CA LEU A 90 2.98 -11.60 -13.46
C LEU A 90 1.69 -10.81 -13.74
N PRO A 91 0.67 -11.38 -14.40
CA PRO A 91 -0.58 -10.69 -14.74
C PRO A 91 -1.54 -10.56 -13.54
N LEU A 92 -1.07 -10.04 -12.40
CA LEU A 92 -1.83 -9.97 -11.15
C LEU A 92 -3.02 -9.01 -11.25
N GLY A 93 -2.90 -7.95 -12.05
CA GLY A 93 -3.90 -6.87 -12.12
C GLY A 93 -4.12 -6.19 -10.78
N LEU A 94 -3.01 -5.99 -10.07
CA LEU A 94 -2.92 -5.25 -8.81
C LEU A 94 -1.97 -4.08 -9.00
N ASP A 95 -2.19 -3.03 -8.22
CA ASP A 95 -1.32 -1.86 -8.22
C ASP A 95 -0.01 -2.19 -7.52
N ILE A 96 1.11 -1.86 -8.17
CA ILE A 96 2.45 -2.01 -7.58
C ILE A 96 2.68 -0.83 -6.63
N LEU A 97 2.94 -1.13 -5.36
CA LEU A 97 3.36 -0.13 -4.38
C LEU A 97 4.86 0.10 -4.40
N SER A 98 5.65 -0.96 -4.50
CA SER A 98 7.11 -0.86 -4.45
C SER A 98 7.80 -2.01 -5.18
N GLN A 99 9.02 -1.73 -5.64
CA GLN A 99 9.95 -2.71 -6.17
C GLN A 99 11.31 -2.48 -5.53
N SER A 100 11.93 -3.54 -5.03
CA SER A 100 13.27 -3.51 -4.45
C SER A 100 14.05 -4.76 -4.80
N GLN A 101 15.34 -4.73 -4.52
CA GLN A 101 16.19 -5.92 -4.51
C GLN A 101 16.74 -6.10 -3.10
N SER A 102 16.62 -7.31 -2.56
CA SER A 102 17.15 -7.66 -1.25
C SER A 102 17.56 -9.13 -1.22
N ASN A 103 18.75 -9.41 -0.68
CA ASN A 103 19.29 -10.77 -0.54
C ASN A 103 19.26 -11.61 -1.83
N GLY A 104 19.50 -10.97 -2.99
CA GLY A 104 19.49 -11.64 -4.30
C GLY A 104 18.10 -11.79 -4.93
N TYR A 105 17.03 -11.46 -4.21
CA TYR A 105 15.66 -11.51 -4.72
C TYR A 105 15.21 -10.14 -5.23
N ARG A 106 14.46 -10.14 -6.33
CA ARG A 106 13.61 -9.03 -6.73
C ARG A 106 12.29 -9.14 -5.97
N ILE A 107 12.00 -8.13 -5.18
CA ILE A 107 10.80 -8.06 -4.35
C ILE A 107 9.87 -7.02 -4.96
N THR A 108 8.63 -7.40 -5.27
CA THR A 108 7.58 -6.47 -5.69
C THR A 108 6.41 -6.57 -4.72
N VAL A 109 6.00 -5.43 -4.17
CA VAL A 109 4.84 -5.34 -3.26
C VAL A 109 3.67 -4.74 -4.01
N TYR A 110 2.53 -5.41 -3.92
CA TYR A 110 1.25 -4.98 -4.49
C TYR A 110 0.25 -4.69 -3.39
N PHE A 111 -0.71 -3.81 -3.69
CA PHE A 111 -1.82 -3.49 -2.81
C PHE A 111 -3.15 -3.97 -3.36
N SER A 112 -4.03 -4.40 -2.47
CA SER A 112 -5.42 -4.69 -2.77
C SER A 112 -6.32 -4.33 -1.58
N ASN A 113 -7.36 -3.55 -1.85
CA ASN A 113 -8.47 -3.30 -0.92
C ASN A 113 -9.64 -4.29 -1.10
N LYS A 114 -9.49 -5.30 -1.97
CA LYS A 114 -10.52 -6.33 -2.16
C LYS A 114 -10.58 -7.25 -0.94
N PRO A 115 -11.77 -7.76 -0.58
CA PRO A 115 -11.89 -8.83 0.42
C PRO A 115 -10.96 -10.00 0.09
N TYR A 116 -10.24 -10.50 1.09
CA TYR A 116 -9.18 -11.50 0.89
C TYR A 116 -9.60 -12.70 0.05
N ASN A 117 -10.75 -13.30 0.37
CA ASN A 117 -11.28 -14.46 -0.37
C ASN A 117 -11.54 -14.14 -1.85
N LEU A 118 -11.99 -12.92 -2.16
CA LEU A 118 -12.21 -12.48 -3.54
C LEU A 118 -10.88 -12.26 -4.27
N LEU A 119 -9.90 -11.64 -3.61
CA LEU A 119 -8.55 -11.46 -4.13
C LEU A 119 -7.90 -12.81 -4.47
N GLN A 120 -7.92 -13.75 -3.52
CA GLN A 120 -7.37 -15.08 -3.73
C GLN A 120 -8.05 -15.80 -4.90
N ARG A 121 -9.39 -15.76 -5.00
CA ARG A 121 -10.10 -16.38 -6.13
C ARG A 121 -9.67 -15.79 -7.47
N GLN A 122 -9.53 -14.47 -7.56
CA GLN A 122 -9.10 -13.80 -8.79
C GLN A 122 -7.66 -14.17 -9.17
N LEU A 123 -6.75 -14.18 -8.20
CA LEU A 123 -5.35 -14.52 -8.45
C LEU A 123 -5.18 -16.01 -8.76
N ARG A 124 -5.92 -16.91 -8.10
CA ARG A 124 -5.95 -18.34 -8.47
C ARG A 124 -6.39 -18.53 -9.90
N PHE A 125 -7.42 -17.81 -10.35
CA PHE A 125 -7.88 -17.88 -11.74
C PHE A 125 -6.79 -17.43 -12.72
N ARG A 126 -6.12 -16.32 -12.43
CA ARG A 126 -5.08 -15.73 -13.30
C ARG A 126 -3.78 -16.54 -13.32
N LEU A 127 -3.42 -17.16 -12.20
CA LEU A 127 -2.15 -17.84 -11.98
C LEU A 127 -2.29 -19.36 -11.92
N ALA A 128 -3.46 -19.93 -12.25
CA ALA A 128 -3.76 -21.35 -12.03
C ALA A 128 -2.67 -22.30 -12.57
N GLN A 129 -2.12 -21.98 -13.74
CA GLN A 129 -1.08 -22.78 -14.41
C GLN A 129 0.32 -22.56 -13.85
N LEU A 130 0.52 -21.53 -13.04
CA LEU A 130 1.80 -21.16 -12.44
C LEU A 130 1.90 -21.59 -10.98
N ILE A 131 0.80 -21.92 -10.31
CA ILE A 131 0.82 -22.30 -8.89
C ILE A 131 1.27 -23.76 -8.76
N ALA A 132 2.47 -23.97 -8.23
CA ALA A 132 3.00 -25.29 -7.92
C ALA A 132 2.43 -25.82 -6.60
N ARG A 133 2.43 -24.96 -5.57
CA ARG A 133 1.98 -25.32 -4.21
C ARG A 133 1.41 -24.12 -3.48
N VAL A 134 0.42 -24.37 -2.61
CA VAL A 134 -0.10 -23.40 -1.64
C VAL A 134 0.19 -23.90 -0.24
N GLU A 135 0.75 -23.03 0.59
CA GLU A 135 0.99 -23.24 2.01
C GLU A 135 0.28 -22.16 2.81
N THR A 136 -0.22 -22.52 3.98
CA THR A 136 -0.76 -21.56 4.94
C THR A 136 0.24 -21.41 6.06
N LEU A 137 0.67 -20.17 6.34
CA LEU A 137 1.59 -19.86 7.42
C LEU A 137 0.77 -19.67 8.73
N GLU A 138 1.39 -19.88 9.89
CA GLU A 138 0.67 -19.94 11.20
C GLU A 138 -0.01 -18.63 11.65
N GLN A 139 -0.08 -17.59 10.82
CA GLN A 139 -0.68 -16.29 11.14
C GLN A 139 -1.29 -15.66 9.88
N GLU A 140 -2.54 -15.99 9.55
CA GLU A 140 -3.42 -15.39 8.50
C GLU A 140 -2.84 -15.17 7.07
N ASP A 141 -1.60 -15.57 6.85
CA ASP A 141 -0.84 -15.34 5.64
C ASP A 141 -0.76 -16.64 4.84
N ASP A 142 -1.10 -16.57 3.55
CA ASP A 142 -0.87 -17.67 2.63
C ASP A 142 0.42 -17.43 1.83
N LEU A 143 1.11 -18.52 1.49
CA LEU A 143 2.28 -18.55 0.63
C LEU A 143 1.95 -19.39 -0.60
N TRP A 144 2.03 -18.80 -1.79
CA TRP A 144 1.90 -19.53 -3.04
C TRP A 144 3.27 -19.65 -3.67
N ILE A 145 3.73 -20.88 -3.83
CA ILE A 145 4.96 -21.21 -4.55
C ILE A 145 4.59 -21.37 -6.02
N LEU A 146 5.28 -20.64 -6.88
CA LEU A 146 5.06 -20.67 -8.32
C LEU A 146 6.08 -21.59 -9.01
N GLU A 147 5.70 -22.16 -10.14
CA GLU A 147 6.52 -23.04 -10.96
C GLU A 147 7.74 -22.30 -11.54
N GLY A 148 8.86 -23.01 -11.68
CA GLY A 148 10.09 -22.48 -12.30
C GLY A 148 10.64 -21.21 -11.65
N GLU A 149 11.03 -20.24 -12.47
CA GLU A 149 11.65 -18.97 -12.05
C GLU A 149 10.62 -17.88 -11.69
N HIS A 150 9.33 -18.25 -11.53
CA HIS A 150 8.27 -17.28 -11.22
C HIS A 150 8.22 -16.90 -9.73
N GLY A 151 8.96 -17.59 -8.88
CA GLY A 151 9.18 -17.20 -7.49
C GLY A 151 8.02 -17.57 -6.58
N ARG A 152 7.69 -16.70 -5.64
CA ARG A 152 6.64 -16.95 -4.64
C ARG A 152 5.83 -15.70 -4.30
N LEU A 153 4.55 -15.89 -4.01
CA LEU A 153 3.64 -14.86 -3.53
C LEU A 153 3.36 -15.07 -2.04
N VAL A 154 3.62 -14.06 -1.23
CA VAL A 154 3.19 -14.00 0.17
C VAL A 154 2.03 -13.05 0.27
N PHE A 155 0.96 -13.50 0.92
CA PHE A 155 -0.22 -12.71 1.22
C PHE A 155 -0.15 -12.27 2.66
N SER A 156 -0.11 -10.97 2.90
CA SER A 156 -0.19 -10.41 4.25
C SER A 156 -1.56 -9.80 4.47
N ARG A 157 -2.38 -10.52 5.24
CA ARG A 157 -3.78 -10.15 5.47
C ARG A 157 -3.89 -9.13 6.60
N HIS A 158 -4.66 -8.08 6.34
CA HIS A 158 -5.14 -7.14 7.35
C HIS A 158 -6.67 -7.08 7.28
N GLU A 159 -7.33 -6.53 8.30
CA GLU A 159 -8.79 -6.58 8.46
C GLU A 159 -9.54 -6.22 7.16
N ASN A 160 -9.13 -5.13 6.50
CA ASN A 160 -9.82 -4.58 5.32
C ASN A 160 -8.95 -4.49 4.05
N TRP A 161 -7.69 -4.94 4.08
CA TRP A 161 -6.80 -4.90 2.92
C TRP A 161 -5.79 -6.04 2.94
N THR A 162 -5.11 -6.24 1.82
CA THR A 162 -4.10 -7.29 1.67
C THR A 162 -2.92 -6.77 0.88
N PHE A 163 -1.72 -6.95 1.43
CA PHE A 163 -0.49 -6.81 0.65
C PHE A 163 -0.17 -8.14 0.00
N VAL A 164 0.25 -8.10 -1.26
CA VAL A 164 0.76 -9.26 -1.97
C VAL A 164 2.23 -8.98 -2.27
N THR A 165 3.12 -9.85 -1.82
CA THR A 165 4.56 -9.71 -2.04
C THR A 165 5.04 -10.80 -2.98
N LEU A 166 5.51 -10.41 -4.16
CA LEU A 166 6.20 -11.29 -5.11
C LEU A 166 7.69 -11.26 -4.84
N MET A 167 8.29 -12.42 -4.58
CA MET A 167 9.74 -12.61 -4.49
C MET A 167 10.20 -13.51 -5.62
N GLN A 168 11.09 -13.00 -6.48
CA GLN A 168 11.71 -13.72 -7.61
C GLN A 168 13.23 -13.71 -7.49
#